data_AF-A0A1F3TRZ3-F1
#
_entry.id   AF-A0A1F3TRZ3-F1
#
_cell.length_a   1.000
_cell.length_b   1.000
_cell.length_c   1.000
_cell.angle_alpha   90.00
_cell.angle_beta   90.00
_cell.angle_gamma   90.00
#
_symmetry.space_group_name_H-M   'P 1'
#
loop_
_entity.id
_entity.type
_entity.pdbx_description
1 polymer ?
#
loop_
_entity_poly.entity_id
_entity_poly.type
_entity_poly.pdbx_seq_one_letter_code
_entity_poly.pdbx_strand_id
1 'polypeptide(L)'
;MISLWLVIGLIIATVTTATLGAGFSVLGIAALFSGAAMATGAMAIALEFAKFVLSAYLHQRWQQMNILYRSYLTFSVIILSLITSMGIFGFLSSAYQSASTVLETENVKLAALKEKQIRFTSEIERLNRSINEIPANRVSKRIQVRAEIEPIIADLSKQIMGTDGLITQSNLKILEVKEKVGPLIYIAKSFDKDIDTVVKYFIFLFVFVFDPLAICLVIATSEALESRRKDKQQFTRDNLSASPTVVAESKSSHPTSEWPRPAEDSVDVIQMKFVDPKDKNAV
;
A
#
# COMPACT_ATOMS: atom_id res chain seq x y z
N MET A 1 17.56 28.55 11.14
CA MET A 1 16.59 27.72 11.90
C MET A 1 15.37 27.38 11.06
N ILE A 2 15.24 26.12 10.66
CA ILE A 2 14.01 25.58 10.05
C ILE A 2 12.91 25.59 11.10
N SER A 3 11.69 26.05 10.79
CA SER A 3 10.59 26.12 11.77
C SER A 3 10.14 24.73 12.25
N LEU A 4 9.64 24.62 13.49
CA LEU A 4 9.37 23.32 14.11
C LEU A 4 8.22 22.60 13.41
N TRP A 5 7.20 23.38 13.02
CA TRP A 5 6.06 22.89 12.26
C TRP A 5 6.48 22.22 10.95
N LEU A 6 7.45 22.79 10.21
CA LEU A 6 7.91 22.21 8.95
C LEU A 6 8.58 20.85 9.17
N VAL A 7 9.38 20.69 10.23
CA VAL A 7 10.03 19.41 10.53
C VAL A 7 9.01 18.34 10.91
N ILE A 8 8.03 18.71 11.74
CA ILE A 8 6.93 17.80 12.10
C ILE A 8 6.13 17.42 10.84
N GLY A 9 5.82 18.39 9.98
CA GLY A 9 5.14 18.17 8.71
C GLY A 9 5.90 17.22 7.78
N LEU A 10 7.23 17.39 7.66
CA LEU A 10 8.09 16.49 6.87
C LEU A 10 8.11 15.07 7.41
N ILE A 11 8.19 14.89 8.73
CA ILE A 11 8.16 13.56 9.36
C ILE A 11 6.81 12.87 9.08
N ILE A 12 5.70 13.58 9.31
CA ILE A 12 4.36 13.03 9.07
C ILE A 12 4.19 12.67 7.59
N ALA A 13 4.52 13.58 6.69
CA ALA A 13 4.42 13.34 5.25
C ALA A 13 5.28 12.14 4.81
N THR A 14 6.50 12.02 5.33
CA THR A 14 7.39 10.90 5.04
C THR A 14 6.81 9.58 5.53
N VAL A 15 6.37 9.51 6.78
CA VAL A 15 5.80 8.28 7.36
C VAL A 15 4.54 7.87 6.61
N THR A 16 3.60 8.79 6.38
CA THR A 16 2.35 8.48 5.68
C THR A 16 2.61 8.02 4.25
N THR A 17 3.44 8.73 3.48
CA THR A 17 3.73 8.40 2.08
C THR A 17 4.49 7.08 1.99
N ALA A 18 5.47 6.85 2.86
CA ALA A 18 6.25 5.61 2.88
C ALA A 18 5.40 4.40 3.27
N THR A 19 4.54 4.52 4.29
CA THR A 19 3.67 3.42 4.72
C THR A 19 2.63 3.07 3.65
N LEU A 20 1.97 4.06 3.05
CA LEU A 20 0.99 3.81 1.98
C LEU A 20 1.66 3.23 0.73
N GLY A 21 2.79 3.81 0.30
CA GLY A 21 3.55 3.34 -0.86
C GLY A 21 4.05 1.91 -0.67
N ALA A 22 4.63 1.59 0.50
CA ALA A 22 5.08 0.25 0.81
C ALA A 22 3.90 -0.74 0.88
N GLY A 23 2.79 -0.37 1.52
CA GLY A 23 1.60 -1.22 1.60
C GLY A 23 1.05 -1.58 0.23
N PHE A 24 0.87 -0.60 -0.67
CA PHE A 24 0.39 -0.84 -2.03
C PHE A 24 1.39 -1.64 -2.86
N SER A 25 2.70 -1.36 -2.73
CA SER A 25 3.75 -2.10 -3.41
C SER A 25 3.75 -3.58 -3.03
N VAL A 26 3.73 -3.87 -1.74
CA VAL A 26 3.77 -5.24 -1.19
C VAL A 26 2.54 -6.04 -1.63
N LEU A 27 1.35 -5.44 -1.51
CA LEU A 27 0.10 -6.09 -1.94
C LEU A 27 0.08 -6.33 -3.46
N GLY A 28 0.61 -5.41 -4.25
CA GLY A 28 0.68 -5.56 -5.70
C GLY A 28 1.66 -6.64 -6.15
N ILE A 29 2.86 -6.71 -5.57
CA ILE A 29 3.82 -7.79 -5.85
C ILE A 29 3.24 -9.14 -5.37
N ALA A 30 2.60 -9.19 -4.20
CA ALA A 30 1.94 -10.41 -3.72
C ALA A 30 0.82 -10.88 -4.67
N ALA A 31 0.05 -9.95 -5.25
CA ALA A 31 -0.98 -10.27 -6.23
C ALA A 31 -0.39 -10.80 -7.56
N LEU A 32 0.77 -10.29 -7.99
CA LEU A 32 1.46 -10.77 -9.20
C LEU A 32 1.97 -12.22 -9.06
N PHE A 33 2.29 -12.65 -7.84
CA PHE A 33 2.78 -13.99 -7.54
C PHE A 33 1.83 -14.75 -6.61
N SER A 34 0.58 -14.93 -7.04
CA SER A 34 -0.49 -15.54 -6.23
C SER A 34 -0.15 -16.92 -5.63
N GLY A 35 0.74 -17.69 -6.27
CA GLY A 35 1.23 -18.98 -5.76
C GLY A 35 2.24 -18.89 -4.60
N ALA A 36 2.82 -17.71 -4.33
CA ALA A 36 3.84 -17.50 -3.30
C ALA A 36 3.68 -16.15 -2.56
N ALA A 37 2.43 -15.65 -2.46
CA ALA A 37 2.10 -14.30 -2.02
C ALA A 37 2.76 -13.88 -0.68
N MET A 38 2.82 -14.80 0.30
CA MET A 38 3.45 -14.53 1.60
C MET A 38 4.96 -14.34 1.50
N ALA A 39 5.64 -15.16 0.69
CA ALA A 39 7.09 -15.09 0.53
C ALA A 39 7.50 -13.84 -0.25
N THR A 40 6.81 -13.56 -1.36
CA THR A 40 7.06 -12.36 -2.16
C THR A 40 6.68 -11.08 -1.43
N GLY A 41 5.61 -11.13 -0.61
CA GLY A 41 5.23 -10.03 0.27
C GLY A 41 6.30 -9.73 1.31
N ALA A 42 6.82 -10.74 2.01
CA ALA A 42 7.90 -10.57 2.98
C ALA A 42 9.17 -9.98 2.35
N MET A 43 9.55 -10.47 1.16
CA MET A 43 10.65 -9.91 0.37
C MET A 43 10.39 -8.44 0.00
N ALA A 44 9.20 -8.12 -0.51
CA ALA A 44 8.85 -6.75 -0.89
C ALA A 44 8.93 -5.78 0.30
N ILE A 45 8.47 -6.19 1.49
CA ILE A 45 8.57 -5.39 2.72
C ILE A 45 10.03 -5.06 3.02
N ALA A 46 10.92 -6.05 2.94
CA ALA A 46 12.35 -5.85 3.19
C ALA A 46 12.99 -4.89 2.18
N LEU A 47 12.64 -5.00 0.90
CA LEU A 47 13.15 -4.15 -0.17
C LEU A 47 12.66 -2.70 -0.06
N GLU A 48 11.38 -2.49 0.25
CA GLU A 48 10.80 -1.15 0.50
C GLU A 48 11.50 -0.47 1.67
N PHE A 49 11.68 -1.18 2.78
CA PHE A 49 12.37 -0.63 3.95
C PHE A 49 13.84 -0.29 3.65
N ALA A 50 14.55 -1.19 2.96
CA ALA A 50 15.94 -0.98 2.57
C ALA A 50 16.11 0.28 1.72
N LYS A 51 15.18 0.57 0.79
CA LYS A 51 15.21 1.76 -0.06
C LYS A 51 15.30 3.05 0.75
N PHE A 52 14.46 3.19 1.78
CA PHE A 52 14.43 4.40 2.60
C PHE A 52 15.68 4.53 3.49
N VAL A 53 16.14 3.43 4.09
CA VAL A 53 17.37 3.41 4.89
C VAL A 53 18.58 3.79 4.03
N LEU A 54 18.68 3.21 2.83
CA LEU A 54 19.77 3.52 1.89
C LEU A 54 19.71 4.97 1.40
N SER A 55 18.52 5.50 1.11
CA SER A 55 18.34 6.90 0.73
C SER A 55 18.83 7.86 1.82
N ALA A 56 18.39 7.65 3.07
CA ALA A 56 18.82 8.47 4.21
C ALA A 56 20.33 8.35 4.46
N TYR A 57 20.89 7.14 4.37
CA TYR A 57 22.32 6.89 4.55
C TYR A 57 23.17 7.54 3.45
N LEU A 58 22.74 7.41 2.20
CA LEU A 58 23.41 7.97 1.02
C LEU A 58 23.51 9.49 1.12
N HIS A 59 22.47 10.16 1.62
CA HIS A 59 22.48 11.59 1.88
C HIS A 59 23.48 11.97 2.97
N GLN A 60 23.43 11.31 4.14
CA GLN A 60 24.26 11.66 5.30
C GLN A 60 25.76 11.45 5.06
N ARG A 61 26.15 10.47 4.24
CA ARG A 61 27.57 10.12 4.00
C ARG A 61 28.06 10.47 2.59
N TRP A 62 27.31 11.28 1.83
CA TRP A 62 27.56 11.56 0.42
C TRP A 62 28.99 12.05 0.09
N GLN A 63 29.56 12.91 0.95
CA GLN A 63 30.89 13.49 0.73
C GLN A 63 32.05 12.61 1.24
N GLN A 64 31.77 11.60 2.06
CA GLN A 64 32.79 10.75 2.69
C GLN A 64 33.01 9.42 1.96
N MET A 65 32.19 9.13 0.95
CA MET A 65 32.20 7.86 0.21
C MET A 65 32.96 7.94 -1.10
N ASN A 66 33.68 6.87 -1.43
CA ASN A 66 34.27 6.66 -2.75
C ASN A 66 33.18 6.71 -3.83
N ILE A 67 33.50 7.32 -4.98
CA ILE A 67 32.54 7.54 -6.08
C ILE A 67 31.91 6.24 -6.59
N LEU A 68 32.66 5.13 -6.59
CA LEU A 68 32.19 3.82 -7.00
C LEU A 68 31.05 3.33 -6.09
N TYR A 69 31.25 3.37 -4.77
CA TYR A 69 30.24 2.93 -3.79
C TYR A 69 29.01 3.84 -3.81
N ARG A 70 29.21 5.15 -3.99
CA ARG A 70 28.13 6.12 -4.16
C ARG A 70 27.27 5.82 -5.40
N SER A 71 27.89 5.50 -6.53
CA SER A 71 27.16 5.14 -7.75
C SER A 71 26.35 3.85 -7.59
N TYR A 72 26.93 2.83 -6.93
CA TYR A 72 26.25 1.57 -6.65
C TYR A 72 25.01 1.76 -5.76
N LEU A 73 25.12 2.53 -4.68
CA LEU A 73 23.97 2.82 -3.81
C LEU A 73 22.90 3.64 -4.53
N THR A 74 23.30 4.64 -5.31
CA THR A 74 22.35 5.46 -6.09
C THR A 74 21.58 4.60 -7.09
N PHE A 75 22.30 3.75 -7.83
CA PHE A 75 21.69 2.81 -8.77
C PHE A 75 20.77 1.82 -8.06
N SER A 76 21.20 1.27 -6.92
CA SER A 76 20.38 0.36 -6.11
C SER A 76 19.08 1.02 -5.65
N VAL A 77 19.12 2.27 -5.16
CA VAL A 77 17.93 3.02 -4.76
C VAL A 77 16.99 3.24 -5.95
N ILE A 78 17.52 3.58 -7.13
CA ILE A 78 16.71 3.75 -8.36
C ILE A 78 16.03 2.43 -8.75
N ILE A 79 16.75 1.31 -8.75
CA ILE A 79 16.18 -0.01 -9.07
C ILE A 79 15.12 -0.41 -8.04
N LEU A 80 15.37 -0.20 -6.75
CA LEU A 80 14.37 -0.45 -5.70
C LEU A 80 13.12 0.42 -5.90
N SER A 81 13.30 1.68 -6.30
CA SER A 81 12.21 2.58 -6.70
C SER A 81 11.37 1.99 -7.84
N LEU A 82 12.02 1.51 -8.91
CA LEU A 82 11.32 0.88 -10.03
C LEU A 82 10.55 -0.39 -9.62
N ILE A 83 11.09 -1.17 -8.68
CA ILE A 83 10.38 -2.34 -8.12
C ILE A 83 9.16 -1.90 -7.32
N THR A 84 9.27 -0.87 -6.48
CA THR A 84 8.13 -0.26 -5.76
C THR A 84 7.05 0.20 -6.72
N SER A 85 7.48 0.90 -7.76
CA SER A 85 6.66 1.41 -8.83
C SER A 85 5.87 0.29 -9.53
N MET A 86 6.54 -0.83 -9.84
CA MET A 86 5.91 -2.02 -10.40
C MET A 86 4.92 -2.67 -9.41
N GLY A 87 5.23 -2.68 -8.12
CA GLY A 87 4.31 -3.14 -7.08
C GLY A 87 3.03 -2.30 -7.02
N ILE A 88 3.16 -0.98 -6.91
CA ILE A 88 2.00 -0.05 -6.90
C ILE A 88 1.19 -0.22 -8.18
N PHE A 89 1.86 -0.35 -9.33
CA PHE A 89 1.20 -0.62 -10.61
C PHE A 89 0.38 -1.92 -10.57
N GLY A 90 0.95 -3.01 -10.07
CA GLY A 90 0.27 -4.29 -9.91
C GLY A 90 -0.97 -4.19 -9.02
N PHE A 91 -0.87 -3.46 -7.91
CA PHE A 91 -2.01 -3.25 -7.00
C PHE A 91 -3.15 -2.50 -7.68
N LEU A 92 -2.89 -1.31 -8.24
CA LEU A 92 -3.92 -0.50 -8.90
C LEU A 92 -4.51 -1.20 -10.13
N SER A 93 -3.66 -1.88 -10.91
CA SER A 93 -4.12 -2.61 -12.09
C SER A 93 -5.01 -3.81 -11.70
N SER A 94 -4.65 -4.56 -10.65
CA SER A 94 -5.48 -5.67 -10.17
C SER A 94 -6.85 -5.20 -9.67
N ALA A 95 -6.90 -4.08 -8.95
CA ALA A 95 -8.14 -3.49 -8.45
C ALA A 95 -9.06 -3.05 -9.61
N TYR A 96 -8.49 -2.42 -10.64
CA TYR A 96 -9.23 -2.05 -11.84
C TYR A 96 -9.69 -3.27 -12.65
N GLN A 97 -8.81 -4.24 -12.88
CA GLN A 97 -9.15 -5.46 -13.62
C GLN A 97 -10.24 -6.27 -12.92
N SER A 98 -10.24 -6.30 -11.59
CA SER A 98 -11.32 -6.95 -10.81
C SER A 98 -12.68 -6.29 -11.09
N ALA A 99 -12.74 -4.96 -11.09
CA ALA A 99 -13.95 -4.23 -11.43
C ALA A 99 -14.38 -4.42 -12.90
N SER A 100 -13.42 -4.39 -13.84
CA SER A 100 -13.68 -4.59 -15.27
C SER A 100 -14.20 -6.00 -15.58
N THR A 101 -13.58 -7.03 -14.99
CA THR A 101 -13.99 -8.43 -15.16
C THR A 101 -15.40 -8.67 -14.62
N VAL A 102 -15.78 -8.03 -13.51
CA VAL A 102 -17.16 -8.11 -12.98
C VAL A 102 -18.14 -7.48 -13.96
N LEU A 103 -17.82 -6.30 -14.50
CA LEU A 103 -18.66 -5.65 -15.52
C LEU A 103 -18.84 -6.55 -16.74
N GLU A 104 -17.75 -7.11 -17.28
CA GLU A 104 -17.80 -7.99 -18.43
C GLU A 104 -18.63 -9.25 -18.15
N THR A 105 -18.40 -9.89 -17.01
CA THR A 105 -19.14 -11.08 -16.57
C THR A 105 -20.64 -10.80 -16.44
N GLU A 106 -21.02 -9.68 -15.82
CA GLU A 106 -22.43 -9.31 -15.66
C GLU A 106 -23.07 -8.93 -17.01
N ASN A 107 -22.34 -8.30 -17.93
CA ASN A 107 -22.82 -8.04 -19.29
C ASN A 107 -23.07 -9.34 -20.09
N VAL A 108 -22.16 -10.33 -19.98
CA VAL A 108 -22.33 -11.64 -20.61
C VAL A 108 -23.55 -12.37 -20.03
N LYS A 109 -23.71 -12.38 -18.70
CA LYS A 109 -24.91 -12.94 -18.04
C LYS A 109 -26.18 -12.25 -18.50
N LEU A 110 -26.17 -10.92 -18.56
CA LEU A 110 -27.31 -10.12 -19.00
C LEU A 110 -27.72 -10.47 -20.44
N ALA A 111 -26.74 -10.62 -21.34
CA ALA A 111 -26.98 -11.02 -22.72
C ALA A 111 -27.63 -12.43 -22.80
N ALA A 112 -27.10 -13.39 -22.04
CA ALA A 112 -27.65 -14.74 -21.98
C ALA A 112 -29.08 -14.79 -21.40
N LEU A 113 -29.36 -14.00 -20.36
CA LEU A 113 -30.70 -13.90 -19.77
C LEU A 113 -31.71 -13.28 -20.75
N LYS A 114 -31.31 -12.22 -21.46
CA LYS A 114 -32.14 -11.61 -22.51
C LYS A 114 -32.42 -12.58 -23.66
N GLU A 115 -31.44 -13.37 -24.08
CA GLU A 115 -31.64 -14.39 -25.10
C GLU A 115 -32.63 -15.47 -24.62
N LYS A 116 -32.50 -15.91 -23.37
CA LYS A 116 -33.44 -16.87 -22.76
C LYS A 116 -34.86 -16.31 -22.68
N GLN A 117 -35.01 -15.05 -22.32
CA GLN A 117 -36.30 -14.35 -22.33
C GLN A 117 -36.91 -14.34 -23.74
N ILE A 118 -36.14 -13.96 -24.76
CA ILE A 118 -36.59 -13.96 -26.15
C ILE A 118 -37.07 -15.36 -26.58
N ARG A 119 -36.33 -16.42 -26.21
CA ARG A 119 -36.72 -17.81 -26.50
C ARG A 119 -38.06 -18.17 -25.88
N PHE A 120 -38.28 -17.86 -24.60
CA PHE A 120 -39.57 -18.13 -23.95
C PHE A 120 -40.72 -17.32 -24.56
N THR A 121 -40.49 -16.03 -24.85
CA THR A 121 -41.50 -15.20 -25.51
C THR A 121 -41.85 -15.75 -26.89
N SER A 122 -40.87 -16.21 -27.67
CA SER A 122 -41.10 -16.80 -28.99
C SER A 122 -41.89 -18.11 -28.93
N GLU A 123 -41.65 -18.94 -27.90
CA GLU A 123 -42.39 -20.19 -27.72
C GLU A 123 -43.83 -19.93 -27.28
N ILE A 124 -44.07 -18.95 -26.41
CA ILE A 124 -45.43 -18.48 -26.08
C ILE A 124 -46.15 -18.01 -27.35
N GLU A 125 -45.48 -17.24 -28.22
CA GLU A 125 -46.07 -16.76 -29.47
C GLU A 125 -46.40 -17.90 -30.44
N ARG A 126 -45.53 -18.90 -30.54
CA ARG A 126 -45.75 -20.11 -31.35
C ARG A 126 -46.93 -20.94 -30.83
N LEU A 127 -47.01 -21.14 -29.52
CA LEU A 127 -48.14 -21.82 -28.87
C LEU A 127 -49.46 -21.07 -29.12
N ASN A 128 -49.46 -19.74 -28.98
CA ASN A 128 -50.63 -18.91 -29.28
C ASN A 128 -51.04 -18.97 -30.76
N ARG A 129 -50.09 -18.96 -31.70
CA ARG A 129 -50.38 -19.17 -33.13
C ARG A 129 -51.01 -20.53 -33.40
N SER A 130 -50.52 -21.58 -32.73
CA SER A 130 -51.04 -22.94 -32.89
C SER A 130 -52.51 -23.07 -32.43
N ILE A 131 -52.92 -22.27 -31.42
CA ILE A 131 -54.32 -22.16 -31.01
C ILE A 131 -55.15 -21.41 -32.06
N ASN A 132 -54.61 -20.33 -32.63
CA ASN A 132 -55.31 -19.46 -33.59
C ASN A 132 -55.51 -20.09 -34.98
N GLU A 133 -54.65 -21.02 -35.38
CA GLU A 133 -54.77 -21.77 -36.64
C GLU A 133 -55.90 -22.80 -36.64
N ILE A 134 -56.47 -23.13 -35.47
CA ILE A 134 -57.60 -24.05 -35.38
C ILE A 134 -58.87 -23.35 -35.91
N PRO A 135 -59.52 -23.88 -36.98
CA PRO A 135 -60.70 -23.26 -37.56
C PRO A 135 -61.81 -23.05 -36.54
N ALA A 136 -62.49 -21.90 -36.61
CA ALA A 136 -63.55 -21.52 -35.67
C ALA A 136 -64.73 -22.51 -35.62
N ASN A 137 -64.89 -23.35 -36.64
CA ASN A 137 -65.92 -24.40 -36.69
C ASN A 137 -65.62 -25.63 -35.81
N ARG A 138 -64.38 -25.80 -35.29
CA ARG A 138 -63.99 -26.93 -34.41
C ARG A 138 -63.85 -26.48 -32.95
N VAL A 139 -64.92 -25.93 -32.39
CA VAL A 139 -64.93 -25.33 -31.04
C VAL A 139 -64.44 -26.30 -29.95
N SER A 140 -64.92 -27.55 -29.93
CA SER A 140 -64.52 -28.54 -28.91
C SER A 140 -63.03 -28.88 -28.97
N LYS A 141 -62.47 -29.02 -30.18
CA LYS A 141 -61.03 -29.29 -30.37
C LYS A 141 -60.18 -28.09 -29.95
N ARG A 142 -60.65 -26.87 -30.22
CA ARG A 142 -59.98 -25.62 -29.81
C ARG A 142 -59.96 -25.46 -28.28
N ILE A 143 -61.06 -25.79 -27.60
CA ILE A 143 -61.15 -25.74 -26.13
C ILE A 143 -60.19 -26.75 -25.50
N GLN A 144 -60.12 -27.98 -26.03
CA GLN A 144 -59.22 -29.01 -25.52
C GLN A 144 -57.74 -28.63 -25.67
N VAL A 145 -57.33 -28.17 -26.85
CA VAL A 145 -55.94 -27.72 -27.10
C VAL A 145 -55.58 -26.53 -26.23
N ARG A 146 -56.51 -25.60 -26.00
CA ARG A 146 -56.28 -24.47 -25.10
C ARG A 146 -56.07 -24.93 -23.66
N ALA A 147 -56.89 -25.86 -23.16
CA ALA A 147 -56.75 -26.39 -21.81
C ALA A 147 -55.39 -27.09 -21.56
N GLU A 148 -54.80 -27.67 -22.61
CA GLU A 148 -53.47 -28.29 -22.55
C GLU A 148 -52.32 -27.27 -22.64
N ILE A 149 -52.47 -26.21 -23.45
CA ILE A 149 -51.43 -25.20 -23.68
C ILE A 149 -51.40 -24.12 -22.58
N GLU A 150 -52.53 -23.76 -22.00
CA GLU A 150 -52.63 -22.72 -20.95
C GLU A 150 -51.66 -22.94 -19.78
N PRO A 151 -51.52 -24.14 -19.18
CA PRO A 151 -50.55 -24.37 -18.11
C PRO A 151 -49.09 -24.23 -18.58
N ILE A 152 -48.80 -24.56 -19.83
CA ILE A 152 -47.46 -24.41 -20.43
C ILE A 152 -47.14 -22.91 -20.57
N ILE A 153 -48.06 -22.11 -21.09
CA ILE A 153 -47.90 -20.64 -21.19
C ILE A 153 -47.73 -20.02 -19.80
N ALA A 154 -48.49 -20.48 -18.81
CA ALA A 154 -48.36 -20.00 -17.44
C ALA A 154 -46.98 -20.31 -16.83
N ASP A 155 -46.44 -21.51 -17.07
CA ASP A 155 -45.09 -21.87 -16.62
C ASP A 155 -44.02 -21.04 -17.33
N LEU A 156 -44.08 -20.90 -18.66
CA LEU A 156 -43.14 -20.05 -19.41
C LEU A 156 -43.20 -18.60 -18.95
N SER A 157 -44.40 -18.06 -18.66
CA SER A 157 -44.58 -16.71 -18.12
C SER A 157 -43.93 -16.57 -16.74
N LYS A 158 -44.04 -17.60 -15.89
CA LYS A 158 -43.35 -17.64 -14.60
C LYS A 158 -41.83 -17.67 -14.76
N GLN A 159 -41.30 -18.42 -15.73
CA GLN A 159 -39.88 -18.46 -16.04
C GLN A 159 -39.37 -17.10 -16.57
N ILE A 160 -40.19 -16.38 -17.35
CA ILE A 160 -39.90 -15.00 -17.80
C ILE A 160 -39.81 -14.07 -16.60
N MET A 161 -40.80 -14.07 -15.70
CA MET A 161 -40.76 -13.21 -14.49
C MET A 161 -39.51 -13.48 -13.63
N GLY A 162 -39.13 -14.75 -13.46
CA GLY A 162 -37.88 -15.09 -12.76
C GLY A 162 -36.63 -14.56 -13.49
N THR A 163 -36.62 -14.65 -14.82
CA THR A 163 -35.53 -14.12 -15.66
C THR A 163 -35.45 -12.60 -15.60
N ASP A 164 -36.58 -11.89 -15.61
CA ASP A 164 -36.65 -10.43 -15.47
C ASP A 164 -36.12 -9.94 -14.12
N GLY A 165 -36.39 -10.68 -13.05
CA GLY A 165 -35.79 -10.42 -11.75
C GLY A 165 -34.25 -10.50 -11.80
N LEU A 166 -33.70 -11.52 -12.46
CA LEU A 166 -32.25 -11.68 -12.63
C LEU A 166 -31.64 -10.61 -13.55
N ILE A 167 -32.33 -10.23 -14.62
CA ILE A 167 -31.94 -9.13 -15.52
C ILE A 167 -31.85 -7.82 -14.73
N THR A 168 -32.86 -7.53 -13.91
CA THR A 168 -32.89 -6.32 -13.07
C THR A 168 -31.71 -6.31 -12.10
N GLN A 169 -31.45 -7.42 -11.40
CA GLN A 169 -30.30 -7.50 -10.50
C GLN A 169 -28.95 -7.35 -11.22
N SER A 170 -28.78 -7.94 -12.40
CA SER A 170 -27.56 -7.80 -13.19
C SER A 170 -27.35 -6.36 -13.66
N ASN A 171 -28.42 -5.68 -14.11
CA ASN A 171 -28.38 -4.27 -14.49
C ASN A 171 -28.01 -3.35 -13.31
N LEU A 172 -28.54 -3.61 -12.11
CA LEU A 172 -28.19 -2.85 -10.91
C LEU A 172 -26.70 -3.01 -10.56
N LYS A 173 -26.16 -4.23 -10.63
CA LYS A 173 -24.72 -4.48 -10.44
C LYS A 173 -23.86 -3.79 -11.49
N ILE A 174 -24.25 -3.85 -12.76
CA ILE A 174 -23.55 -3.15 -13.84
C ILE A 174 -23.53 -1.65 -13.57
N LEU A 175 -24.66 -1.07 -13.15
CA LEU A 175 -24.76 0.35 -12.85
C LEU A 175 -23.84 0.75 -11.68
N GLU A 176 -23.86 -0.03 -10.59
CA GLU A 176 -23.02 0.20 -9.40
C GLU A 176 -21.52 0.20 -9.77
N VAL A 177 -21.07 -0.78 -10.56
CA VAL A 177 -19.65 -0.85 -10.93
C VAL A 177 -19.30 0.22 -11.96
N LYS A 178 -20.21 0.53 -12.89
CA LYS A 178 -20.01 1.58 -13.90
C LYS A 178 -19.93 2.98 -13.29
N GLU A 179 -20.63 3.25 -12.19
CA GLU A 179 -20.52 4.50 -11.44
C GLU A 179 -19.08 4.70 -10.93
N LYS A 180 -18.46 3.64 -10.38
CA LYS A 180 -17.10 3.68 -9.84
C LYS A 180 -16.03 3.98 -10.91
N VAL A 181 -16.24 3.52 -12.15
CA VAL A 181 -15.31 3.75 -13.28
C VAL A 181 -15.78 4.85 -14.24
N GLY A 182 -16.90 5.51 -13.96
CA GLY A 182 -17.55 6.48 -14.85
C GLY A 182 -16.65 7.63 -15.32
N PRO A 183 -15.91 8.30 -14.42
CA PRO A 183 -14.97 9.36 -14.80
C PRO A 183 -13.88 8.88 -15.77
N LEU A 184 -13.36 7.66 -15.58
CA LEU A 184 -12.33 7.08 -16.45
C LEU A 184 -12.89 6.81 -17.85
N ILE A 185 -14.13 6.34 -17.95
CA ILE A 185 -14.83 6.14 -19.24
C ILE A 185 -14.99 7.46 -19.99
N TYR A 186 -15.35 8.53 -19.29
CA TYR A 186 -15.51 9.84 -19.91
C TYR A 186 -14.19 10.37 -20.48
N ILE A 187 -13.10 10.22 -19.72
CA ILE A 187 -11.76 10.59 -20.16
C ILE A 187 -11.35 9.72 -21.36
N ALA A 188 -11.53 8.40 -21.29
CA ALA A 188 -11.25 7.47 -22.39
C ALA A 188 -11.93 7.89 -23.70
N LYS A 189 -13.23 8.20 -23.63
CA LYS A 189 -14.00 8.71 -24.78
C LYS A 189 -13.49 10.06 -25.30
N SER A 190 -13.03 10.93 -24.41
CA SER A 190 -12.53 12.27 -24.80
C SER A 190 -11.18 12.20 -25.52
N PHE A 191 -10.38 11.17 -25.23
CA PHE A 191 -9.08 10.94 -25.86
C PHE A 191 -9.10 9.90 -26.98
N ASP A 192 -10.30 9.41 -27.36
CA ASP A 192 -10.49 8.31 -28.32
C ASP A 192 -9.57 7.10 -28.03
N LYS A 193 -9.43 6.77 -26.74
CA LYS A 193 -8.61 5.65 -26.27
C LYS A 193 -9.46 4.67 -25.51
N ASP A 194 -8.98 3.43 -25.48
CA ASP A 194 -9.55 2.40 -24.63
C ASP A 194 -9.39 2.76 -23.14
N ILE A 195 -10.38 2.38 -22.33
CA ILE A 195 -10.43 2.71 -20.89
C ILE A 195 -9.21 2.10 -20.18
N ASP A 196 -8.81 0.88 -20.54
CA ASP A 196 -7.67 0.19 -19.93
C ASP A 196 -6.37 0.95 -20.20
N THR A 197 -6.26 1.52 -21.40
CA THR A 197 -5.11 2.34 -21.80
C THR A 197 -5.04 3.64 -21.00
N VAL A 198 -6.18 4.32 -20.81
CA VAL A 198 -6.24 5.52 -19.98
C VAL A 198 -5.87 5.21 -18.54
N VAL A 199 -6.45 4.16 -17.96
CA VAL A 199 -6.13 3.73 -16.59
C VAL A 199 -4.65 3.44 -16.43
N LYS A 200 -4.04 2.72 -17.39
CA LYS A 200 -2.61 2.44 -17.40
C LYS A 200 -1.77 3.72 -17.34
N TYR A 201 -2.12 4.75 -18.12
CA TYR A 201 -1.41 6.04 -18.07
C TYR A 201 -1.61 6.77 -16.74
N PHE A 202 -2.80 6.74 -16.15
CA PHE A 202 -3.03 7.32 -14.82
C PHE A 202 -2.19 6.63 -13.73
N ILE A 203 -2.11 5.29 -13.77
CA ILE A 203 -1.26 4.54 -12.84
C ILE A 203 0.21 4.94 -13.03
N PHE A 204 0.70 5.01 -14.27
CA PHE A 204 2.06 5.47 -14.53
C PHE A 204 2.31 6.90 -14.03
N LEU A 205 1.35 7.80 -14.22
CA LEU A 205 1.42 9.17 -13.72
C LEU A 205 1.56 9.18 -12.19
N PHE A 206 0.73 8.42 -11.47
CA PHE A 206 0.81 8.34 -10.02
C PHE A 206 2.13 7.75 -9.56
N VAL A 207 2.54 6.63 -10.14
CA VAL A 207 3.78 5.95 -9.78
C VAL A 207 5.00 6.85 -10.01
N PHE A 208 5.06 7.53 -11.15
CA PHE A 208 6.16 8.43 -11.51
C PHE A 208 6.28 9.65 -10.58
N VAL A 209 5.16 10.10 -10.01
CA VAL A 209 5.16 11.24 -9.07
C VAL A 209 5.41 10.77 -7.63
N PHE A 210 4.66 9.76 -7.16
CA PHE A 210 4.68 9.35 -5.77
C PHE A 210 5.99 8.68 -5.35
N ASP A 211 6.63 7.92 -6.24
CA ASP A 211 7.80 7.13 -5.87
C ASP A 211 9.07 7.99 -5.68
N PRO A 212 9.44 8.93 -6.59
CA PRO A 212 10.49 9.91 -6.31
C PRO A 212 10.16 10.82 -5.13
N LEU A 213 8.89 11.22 -4.97
CA LEU A 213 8.44 12.07 -3.87
C LEU A 213 8.74 11.44 -2.51
N ALA A 214 8.48 10.15 -2.34
CA ALA A 214 8.73 9.44 -1.08
C ALA A 214 10.23 9.45 -0.71
N ILE A 215 11.11 9.24 -1.68
CA ILE A 215 12.56 9.29 -1.49
C ILE A 215 13.00 10.71 -1.12
N CYS A 216 12.50 11.73 -1.83
CA CYS A 216 12.80 13.13 -1.55
C CYS A 216 12.34 13.54 -0.14
N LEU A 217 11.17 13.07 0.31
CA LEU A 217 10.66 13.34 1.66
C LEU A 217 11.56 12.74 2.75
N VAL A 218 12.06 11.52 2.55
CA VAL A 218 13.05 10.91 3.47
C VAL A 218 14.33 11.73 3.54
N ILE A 219 14.85 12.16 2.39
CA ILE A 219 16.07 12.99 2.32
C ILE A 219 15.84 14.33 3.02
N ALA A 220 14.76 15.03 2.68
CA ALA A 220 14.42 16.33 3.25
C ALA A 220 14.20 16.26 4.77
N THR A 221 13.60 15.18 5.26
CA THR A 221 13.43 14.94 6.70
C THR A 221 14.78 14.74 7.39
N SER A 222 15.67 13.94 6.77
CA SER A 222 17.04 13.71 7.27
C SER A 222 17.82 15.03 7.38
N GLU A 223 17.79 15.84 6.33
CA GLU A 223 18.46 17.15 6.25
C GLU A 223 17.90 18.15 7.28
N ALA A 224 16.58 18.21 7.42
CA ALA A 224 15.92 19.13 8.34
C ALA A 224 16.24 18.80 9.82
N LEU A 225 16.35 17.51 10.15
CA LEU A 225 16.74 17.07 11.48
C LEU A 225 18.22 17.35 11.78
N GLU A 226 19.11 17.19 10.80
CA GLU A 226 20.53 17.50 10.96
C GLU A 226 20.75 19.00 11.19
N SER A 227 20.09 19.84 10.39
CA SER A 227 20.20 21.31 10.50
C SER A 227 19.77 21.81 11.89
N ARG A 228 18.69 21.26 12.46
CA ARG A 228 18.25 21.61 13.82
C ARG A 228 19.21 21.14 14.91
N ARG A 229 19.91 20.01 14.72
CA ARG A 229 20.94 19.56 15.67
C ARG A 229 22.14 20.50 15.68
N LYS A 230 22.58 20.98 14.51
CA LYS A 230 23.66 21.98 14.38
C LYS A 230 23.28 23.32 15.03
N ASP A 231 22.07 23.82 14.76
CA ASP A 231 21.56 25.06 15.37
C ASP A 231 21.54 24.97 16.91
N LYS A 232 21.08 23.84 17.48
CA LYS A 232 21.04 23.64 18.94
C LYS A 232 22.44 23.56 19.56
N GLN A 233 23.37 22.88 18.90
CA GLN A 233 24.77 22.79 19.35
C GLN A 233 25.44 24.15 19.35
N GLN A 234 25.20 24.97 18.31
CA GLN A 234 25.76 26.32 18.22
C GLN A 234 25.18 27.24 19.30
N PHE A 235 23.86 27.21 19.52
CA PHE A 235 23.21 27.95 20.61
C PHE A 235 23.75 27.58 22.00
N THR A 236 24.00 26.30 22.28
CA THR A 236 24.60 25.86 23.56
C THR A 236 26.04 26.37 23.70
N ARG A 237 26.83 26.34 22.62
CA ARG A 237 28.21 26.85 22.62
C ARG A 237 28.25 28.36 22.88
N ASP A 238 27.42 29.12 22.18
CA ASP A 238 27.36 30.58 22.30
C ASP A 238 26.92 31.01 23.71
N ASN A 239 25.95 30.32 24.33
CA ASN A 239 25.54 30.59 25.72
C ASN A 239 26.58 30.18 26.77
N LEU A 240 27.33 29.10 26.54
CA LEU A 240 28.41 28.69 27.46
C LEU A 240 29.59 29.68 27.42
N SER A 241 29.83 30.32 26.26
CA SER A 241 30.83 31.37 26.11
C SER A 241 30.39 32.75 26.62
N ALA A 242 29.09 32.97 26.87
CA ALA A 242 28.54 34.25 27.31
C ALA A 242 28.32 34.39 28.83
N SER A 243 28.49 33.31 29.61
CA SER A 243 28.46 33.39 31.09
C SER A 243 29.80 33.93 31.62
N PRO A 244 29.83 35.10 32.30
CA PRO A 244 31.05 35.60 32.89
C PRO A 244 31.48 34.68 34.05
N THR A 245 32.70 34.18 33.96
CA THR A 245 33.38 33.45 35.02
C THR A 245 33.47 34.33 36.26
N VAL A 246 32.77 33.95 37.35
CA VAL A 246 33.14 34.40 38.69
C VAL A 246 34.45 33.71 39.03
N VAL A 247 35.57 34.34 38.65
CA VAL A 247 36.89 34.02 39.19
C VAL A 247 36.95 34.65 40.58
N ALA A 248 36.74 33.85 41.62
CA ALA A 248 37.12 34.22 42.98
C ALA A 248 38.44 33.52 43.29
N GLU A 249 39.52 34.24 43.06
CA GLU A 249 40.88 33.92 43.51
C GLU A 249 40.99 34.21 45.02
N SER A 250 41.45 33.24 45.81
CA SER A 250 41.73 33.41 47.24
C SER A 250 43.00 32.66 47.64
N LYS A 251 44.12 33.37 47.41
CA LYS A 251 45.43 33.39 48.09
C LYS A 251 45.87 32.22 49.01
N SER A 252 47.10 31.78 48.75
CA SER A 252 48.01 31.06 49.64
C SER A 252 48.49 31.89 50.85
N SER A 253 48.55 31.29 52.04
CA SER A 253 49.59 31.55 53.05
C SER A 253 49.62 30.43 54.10
N HIS A 254 50.79 29.78 54.25
CA HIS A 254 51.10 28.77 55.28
C HIS A 254 50.97 29.31 56.72
N PRO A 255 50.76 28.40 57.70
CA PRO A 255 51.66 28.35 58.85
C PRO A 255 52.18 26.92 59.15
N THR A 256 53.45 26.85 59.52
CA THR A 256 54.19 25.68 60.04
C THR A 256 53.91 25.43 61.52
N SER A 257 53.65 24.18 61.95
CA SER A 257 54.21 23.56 63.18
C SER A 257 53.69 22.14 63.46
N GLU A 258 54.65 21.21 63.55
CA GLU A 258 54.77 20.04 64.44
C GLU A 258 53.81 18.81 64.42
N TRP A 259 54.45 17.63 64.50
CA TRP A 259 53.90 16.26 64.51
C TRP A 259 53.33 15.85 65.88
N PRO A 260 52.38 14.88 65.91
CA PRO A 260 52.69 13.60 66.56
C PRO A 260 52.28 12.38 65.71
N ARG A 261 53.10 11.31 65.73
CA ARG A 261 52.81 10.01 65.10
C ARG A 261 51.97 9.14 66.05
N PRO A 262 50.88 8.50 65.58
CA PRO A 262 50.26 7.39 66.30
C PRO A 262 50.98 6.07 66.02
N ALA A 263 51.01 5.22 67.04
CA ALA A 263 51.81 4.01 67.18
C ALA A 263 51.50 2.91 66.14
N GLU A 264 52.56 2.18 65.82
CA GLU A 264 52.58 0.95 65.04
C GLU A 264 52.20 -0.21 65.98
N ASP A 265 50.99 -0.74 65.82
CA ASP A 265 50.60 -2.04 66.38
C ASP A 265 50.21 -2.98 65.25
N SER A 266 50.63 -4.22 65.44
CA SER A 266 50.97 -5.23 64.45
C SER A 266 49.83 -6.19 64.06
N VAL A 267 50.01 -6.86 62.90
CA VAL A 267 49.40 -8.16 62.49
C VAL A 267 47.94 -8.04 61.97
N ASP A 268 47.48 -8.58 60.81
CA ASP A 268 47.74 -9.86 60.13
C ASP A 268 47.43 -9.79 58.62
N VAL A 269 48.16 -10.58 57.81
CA VAL A 269 47.98 -10.71 56.36
C VAL A 269 46.98 -11.84 56.07
N ILE A 270 45.80 -11.52 55.52
CA ILE A 270 44.93 -12.52 54.87
C ILE A 270 44.92 -12.25 53.37
N GLN A 271 45.70 -13.07 52.66
CA GLN A 271 45.61 -13.29 51.22
C GLN A 271 44.30 -14.02 50.90
N MET A 272 43.45 -13.45 50.04
CA MET A 272 42.36 -14.20 49.41
C MET A 272 42.45 -14.11 47.89
N LYS A 273 42.71 -15.28 47.31
CA LYS A 273 42.91 -15.59 45.88
C LYS A 273 41.74 -15.15 45.00
N PHE A 274 42.08 -14.62 43.83
CA PHE A 274 41.21 -14.56 42.66
C PHE A 274 40.94 -15.98 42.12
N VAL A 275 39.68 -16.27 41.81
CA VAL A 275 39.24 -17.49 41.10
C VAL A 275 38.82 -17.08 39.68
N ASP A 276 39.51 -17.63 38.69
CA ASP A 276 39.27 -17.49 37.25
C ASP A 276 38.37 -18.64 36.75
N PRO A 277 37.27 -18.39 36.02
CA PRO A 277 36.30 -19.43 35.68
C PRO A 277 36.56 -20.04 34.30
N LYS A 278 37.42 -21.06 34.20
CA LYS A 278 37.46 -21.99 33.04
C LYS A 278 37.97 -23.39 33.39
N ASP A 279 37.05 -24.32 33.65
CA ASP A 279 37.07 -25.75 33.25
C ASP A 279 35.79 -26.40 33.86
N LYS A 280 34.79 -26.91 33.14
CA LYS A 280 34.73 -28.10 32.26
C LYS A 280 35.40 -29.35 32.85
N ASN A 281 34.67 -30.10 33.68
CA ASN A 281 34.29 -31.51 33.47
C ASN A 281 33.90 -32.23 34.78
N ALA A 282 32.99 -33.21 34.62
CA ALA A 282 32.58 -34.29 35.55
C ALA A 282 31.72 -33.82 36.74
N VAL A 283 30.56 -34.41 37.06
CA VAL A 283 30.05 -35.79 36.92
C VAL A 283 28.54 -35.75 36.65
#